data_AF-A0A4Q5QPD5-F1
#
_entry.id   AF-A0A4Q5QPD5-F1
#
_cell.length_a   1.000
_cell.length_b   1.000
_cell.length_c   1.000
_cell.angle_alpha   90.00
_cell.angle_beta   90.00
_cell.angle_gamma   90.00
#
_symmetry.space_group_name_H-M   'P 1'
#
loop_
_entity.id
_entity.type
_entity.pdbx_description
1 polymer ?
#
loop_
_entity_poly.entity_id
_entity_poly.type
_entity_poly.pdbx_seq_one_letter_code
_entity_poly.pdbx_strand_id
1 'polypeptide(L)'
;MKLVTYIKDDRGQLALLVNGMLYDTDALHPDLPISMAMFLNYWEDVFPLAKMAERRIIEGGIRNFGGVPFDQASILAPVPHPTSCRDGYAFRQHVASARRNRKVDMIPEFDQYPIFYFTNHNSIQGPGDVYCMPDHFEKLDFELEAAVVICQPGRNIPAETADMYIGGLMIMNDLSARRLQMEEMLLNLGPAKGKDFATAIGPMLVTLD
;
A
#
# COMPACT_ATOMS: atom_id res chain seq x y z
N MET A 1 -4.89 -12.33 8.28
CA MET A 1 -5.57 -11.19 8.96
C MET A 1 -5.79 -10.00 8.01
N LYS A 2 -6.79 -9.14 8.27
CA LYS A 2 -7.04 -7.89 7.51
C LYS A 2 -6.90 -6.66 8.42
N LEU A 3 -5.99 -5.76 8.08
CA LEU A 3 -5.70 -4.53 8.81
C LEU A 3 -6.20 -3.31 8.05
N VAL A 4 -6.91 -2.42 8.72
CA VAL A 4 -7.52 -1.21 8.15
C VAL A 4 -7.11 0.00 8.96
N THR A 5 -6.81 1.10 8.28
CA THR A 5 -6.66 2.41 8.90
C THR A 5 -7.88 3.26 8.52
N TYR A 6 -8.58 3.84 9.49
CA TYR A 6 -9.76 4.67 9.26
C TYR A 6 -9.72 5.93 10.15
N ILE A 7 -10.59 6.91 9.87
CA ILE A 7 -10.71 8.12 10.68
C ILE A 7 -11.66 7.87 11.85
N LYS A 8 -11.16 8.10 13.06
CA LYS A 8 -11.95 8.13 14.30
C LYS A 8 -11.54 9.37 15.10
N ASP A 9 -12.52 10.18 15.51
CA ASP A 9 -12.31 11.41 16.28
C ASP A 9 -11.21 12.32 15.67
N ASP A 10 -11.29 12.52 14.34
CA ASP A 10 -10.35 13.31 13.52
C ASP A 10 -8.89 12.80 13.50
N ARG A 11 -8.68 11.52 13.83
CA ARG A 11 -7.35 10.87 13.85
C ARG A 11 -7.37 9.54 13.13
N GLY A 12 -6.21 9.11 12.64
CA GLY A 12 -6.04 7.76 12.09
C GLY A 12 -6.07 6.70 13.20
N GLN A 13 -6.90 5.68 13.00
CA GLN A 13 -7.09 4.54 13.91
C GLN A 13 -6.83 3.24 13.14
N LEU A 14 -5.96 2.38 13.70
CA LEU A 14 -5.75 1.02 13.23
C LEU A 14 -6.85 0.10 13.79
N ALA A 15 -7.37 -0.78 12.93
CA ALA A 15 -8.37 -1.76 13.30
C ALA A 15 -8.16 -3.10 12.57
N LEU A 16 -8.62 -4.17 13.22
CA LEU A 16 -8.82 -5.48 12.59
C LEU A 16 -10.18 -5.49 11.88
N LEU A 17 -10.21 -5.92 10.62
CA LEU A 17 -11.45 -6.12 9.88
C LEU A 17 -11.90 -7.58 9.95
N VAL A 18 -12.95 -7.84 10.75
CA VAL A 18 -13.51 -9.19 10.93
C VAL A 18 -15.02 -9.13 10.70
N ASN A 19 -15.53 -9.98 9.80
CA ASN A 19 -16.96 -10.09 9.47
C ASN A 19 -17.66 -8.75 9.14
N GLY A 20 -16.97 -7.86 8.43
CA GLY A 20 -17.49 -6.54 8.03
C GLY A 20 -17.44 -5.47 9.14
N MET A 21 -16.85 -5.80 10.29
CA MET A 21 -16.72 -4.91 11.43
C MET A 21 -15.25 -4.59 11.70
N LEU A 22 -14.98 -3.32 12.02
CA LEU A 22 -13.68 -2.80 12.42
C LEU A 22 -13.57 -2.84 13.95
N TYR A 23 -12.51 -3.47 14.43
CA TYR A 23 -12.19 -3.55 15.85
C TYR A 23 -10.86 -2.83 16.12
N ASP A 24 -10.95 -1.71 16.84
CA ASP A 24 -9.81 -0.87 17.19
C ASP A 24 -8.75 -1.67 17.96
N THR A 25 -7.52 -1.67 17.47
CA THR A 25 -6.46 -2.52 18.01
C THR A 25 -6.11 -2.21 19.46
N ASP A 26 -6.03 -0.93 19.83
CA ASP A 26 -5.72 -0.45 21.19
C ASP A 26 -6.80 -0.81 22.22
N ALA A 27 -8.03 -1.06 21.76
CA ALA A 27 -9.10 -1.52 22.63
C ALA A 27 -9.19 -3.05 22.76
N LEU A 28 -8.60 -3.79 21.81
CA LEU A 28 -8.50 -5.24 21.87
C LEU A 28 -7.42 -5.71 22.85
N HIS A 29 -6.34 -4.95 23.01
CA HIS A 29 -5.25 -5.24 23.92
C HIS A 29 -4.43 -3.98 24.22
N PRO A 30 -4.01 -3.73 25.49
CA PRO A 30 -3.28 -2.51 25.86
C PRO A 30 -1.92 -2.34 25.16
N ASP A 31 -1.27 -3.44 24.78
CA ASP A 31 0.01 -3.41 24.06
C ASP A 31 -0.14 -3.34 22.53
N LEU A 32 -1.37 -3.43 22.01
CA LEU A 32 -1.58 -3.29 20.57
C LEU A 32 -1.57 -1.80 20.19
N PRO A 33 -0.84 -1.41 19.15
CA PRO A 33 -0.69 -0.01 18.80
C PRO A 33 -1.94 0.53 18.10
N ILE A 34 -2.20 1.82 18.31
CA ILE A 34 -3.32 2.55 17.69
C ILE A 34 -3.09 2.89 16.20
N SER A 35 -1.85 2.79 15.69
CA SER A 35 -1.50 3.21 14.32
C SER A 35 -0.77 2.12 13.54
N MET A 36 -1.01 2.07 12.22
CA MET A 36 -0.32 1.16 11.30
C MET A 36 1.21 1.33 11.34
N ALA A 37 1.69 2.58 11.42
CA ALA A 37 3.14 2.84 11.45
C ALA A 37 3.81 2.19 12.67
N MET A 38 3.21 2.31 13.85
CA MET A 38 3.69 1.62 15.05
C MET A 38 3.57 0.10 14.91
N PHE A 39 2.46 -0.38 14.35
CA PHE A 39 2.26 -1.82 14.12
C PHE A 39 3.37 -2.44 13.26
N LEU A 40 3.73 -1.78 12.16
CA LEU A 40 4.81 -2.22 11.27
C LEU A 40 6.19 -2.10 11.93
N ASN A 41 6.43 -1.04 12.72
CA ASN A 41 7.71 -0.83 13.39
C ASN A 41 7.98 -1.82 14.54
N TYR A 42 6.92 -2.31 15.21
CA TYR A 42 7.00 -3.27 16.32
C TYR A 42 6.45 -4.64 15.93
N TRP A 43 6.52 -5.00 14.64
CA TRP A 43 5.85 -6.16 14.07
C TRP A 43 6.07 -7.46 14.85
N GLU A 44 7.32 -7.77 15.21
CA GLU A 44 7.66 -9.03 15.89
C GLU A 44 6.96 -9.17 17.25
N ASP A 45 6.79 -8.07 17.98
CA ASP A 45 6.17 -8.06 19.30
C ASP A 45 4.63 -8.07 19.20
N VAL A 46 4.07 -7.29 18.27
CA VAL A 46 2.62 -7.01 18.25
C VAL A 46 1.84 -7.93 17.31
N PHE A 47 2.47 -8.50 16.28
CA PHE A 47 1.78 -9.38 15.33
C PHE A 47 1.21 -10.65 15.97
N PRO A 48 1.93 -11.38 16.84
CA PRO A 48 1.36 -12.53 17.56
C PRO A 48 0.15 -12.15 18.42
N LEU A 49 0.22 -10.99 19.10
CA LEU A 49 -0.88 -10.45 19.91
C LEU A 49 -2.10 -10.13 19.05
N ALA A 50 -1.90 -9.50 17.89
CA ALA A 50 -2.96 -9.17 16.94
C ALA A 50 -3.67 -10.43 16.42
N LYS A 51 -2.91 -11.47 16.07
CA LYS A 51 -3.47 -12.78 15.67
C LYS A 51 -4.29 -13.43 16.79
N MET A 52 -3.84 -13.30 18.04
CA MET A 52 -4.61 -13.79 19.18
C MET A 52 -5.91 -13.00 19.38
N ALA A 53 -5.86 -11.67 19.22
CA ALA A 53 -7.03 -10.81 19.29
C ALA A 53 -8.04 -11.10 18.16
N GLU A 54 -7.58 -11.24 16.91
CA GLU A 54 -8.41 -11.61 15.76
C GLU A 54 -9.16 -12.92 16.02
N ARG A 55 -8.44 -13.95 16.49
CA ARG A 55 -9.03 -15.25 16.80
C ARG A 55 -10.10 -15.16 17.87
N ARG A 56 -9.87 -14.39 18.94
CA ARG A 56 -10.86 -14.17 20.00
C ARG A 56 -12.12 -13.48 19.47
N ILE A 57 -12.01 -12.57 18.50
CA ILE A 57 -13.16 -11.95 17.84
C ILE A 57 -13.94 -13.03 17.06
N ILE A 58 -13.25 -13.81 16.22
CA ILE A 58 -13.85 -14.85 15.38
C ILE A 58 -14.58 -15.90 16.24
N GLU A 59 -14.01 -16.28 17.37
CA GLU A 59 -14.58 -17.27 18.31
C GLU A 59 -15.73 -16.69 19.17
N GLY A 60 -16.09 -15.41 19.01
CA GLY A 60 -17.15 -14.76 19.78
C GLY A 60 -16.78 -14.48 21.24
N GLY A 61 -15.47 -14.46 21.55
CA GLY A 61 -14.94 -14.17 22.88
C GLY A 61 -15.08 -12.70 23.29
N ILE A 62 -15.36 -11.80 22.34
CA ILE A 62 -15.55 -10.38 22.59
C ILE A 62 -17.05 -10.07 22.61
N ARG A 63 -17.60 -9.88 23.82
CA ARG A 63 -19.05 -9.64 24.03
C ARG A 63 -19.42 -8.18 24.31
N ASN A 64 -18.46 -7.36 24.76
CA ASN A 64 -18.70 -6.00 25.25
C ASN A 64 -18.06 -4.91 24.38
N PHE A 65 -17.39 -5.28 23.29
CA PHE A 65 -16.75 -4.32 22.40
C PHE A 65 -17.48 -4.29 21.05
N GLY A 66 -18.18 -3.20 20.79
CA GLY A 66 -18.86 -2.98 19.52
C GLY A 66 -17.84 -2.58 18.46
N GLY A 67 -17.75 -3.35 17.38
CA GLY A 67 -17.01 -2.92 16.20
C GLY A 67 -17.74 -1.79 15.46
N VAL A 68 -17.02 -1.06 14.63
CA VAL A 68 -17.60 -0.08 13.70
C VAL A 68 -17.86 -0.76 12.35
N PRO A 69 -19.05 -0.66 11.74
CA PRO A 69 -19.29 -1.21 10.41
C PRO A 69 -18.30 -0.62 9.38
N PHE A 70 -17.61 -1.48 8.63
CA PHE A 70 -16.58 -1.06 7.66
C PHE A 70 -17.13 -0.13 6.58
N ASP A 71 -18.37 -0.35 6.14
CA ASP A 71 -19.05 0.42 5.11
C ASP A 71 -19.53 1.81 5.57
N GLN A 72 -19.53 2.06 6.89
CA GLN A 72 -19.89 3.35 7.49
C GLN A 72 -18.65 4.14 7.95
N ALA A 73 -17.47 3.52 7.90
CA ALA A 73 -16.23 4.14 8.33
C ALA A 73 -15.59 4.95 7.20
N SER A 74 -14.94 6.07 7.57
CA SER A 74 -14.11 6.85 6.65
C SER A 74 -12.72 6.22 6.54
N ILE A 75 -12.51 5.41 5.51
CA ILE A 75 -11.28 4.62 5.32
C ILE A 75 -10.13 5.49 4.80
N LEU A 76 -8.95 5.32 5.38
CA LEU A 76 -7.69 5.90 4.90
C LEU A 76 -6.89 4.86 4.09
N ALA A 77 -5.82 5.31 3.43
CA ALA A 77 -4.77 4.40 2.99
C ALA A 77 -4.32 3.52 4.18
N PRO A 78 -4.15 2.19 4.03
CA PRO A 78 -3.74 1.33 5.14
C PRO A 78 -2.43 1.78 5.77
N VAL A 79 -1.45 2.20 4.95
CA VAL A 79 -0.18 2.80 5.37
C VAL A 79 -0.16 4.25 4.88
N PRO A 80 -0.75 5.21 5.61
CA PRO A 80 -0.97 6.56 5.08
C PRO A 80 0.31 7.39 4.95
N HIS A 81 1.35 7.06 5.72
CA HIS A 81 2.63 7.78 5.73
C HIS A 81 3.80 6.78 5.69
N PRO A 82 3.99 6.04 4.59
CA PRO A 82 5.12 5.13 4.48
C PRO A 82 6.41 5.94 4.40
N THR A 83 7.50 5.43 4.98
CA THR A 83 8.82 6.11 4.97
C THR A 83 9.52 6.05 3.60
N SER A 84 9.05 5.17 2.72
CA SER A 84 9.50 5.03 1.33
C SER A 84 8.40 4.34 0.53
N CYS A 85 8.27 4.70 -0.75
CA CYS A 85 7.45 3.98 -1.72
C CYS A 85 8.29 3.75 -2.98
N ARG A 86 8.33 2.50 -3.46
CA ARG A 86 9.13 2.09 -4.61
C ARG A 86 8.21 1.37 -5.57
N ASP A 87 8.11 1.90 -6.78
CA ASP A 87 7.26 1.34 -7.82
C ASP A 87 8.14 0.52 -8.80
N GLY A 88 7.80 -0.76 -8.91
CA GLY A 88 8.58 -1.79 -9.56
C GLY A 88 8.05 -2.12 -10.95
N TYR A 89 8.94 -2.14 -11.94
CA TYR A 89 8.57 -2.43 -13.31
C TYR A 89 8.65 -3.93 -13.60
N ALA A 90 7.80 -4.72 -12.94
CA ALA A 90 7.96 -6.19 -12.86
C ALA A 90 7.21 -6.98 -13.94
N PHE A 91 6.22 -6.40 -14.63
CA PHE A 91 5.35 -7.12 -15.57
C PHE A 91 5.81 -6.98 -17.02
N ARG A 92 6.54 -7.99 -17.52
CA ARG A 92 7.10 -8.02 -18.88
C ARG A 92 6.10 -7.69 -19.99
N GLN A 93 4.86 -8.18 -19.87
CA GLN A 93 3.81 -7.94 -20.85
C GLN A 93 3.42 -6.45 -20.94
N HIS A 94 3.32 -5.76 -19.79
CA HIS A 94 3.05 -4.33 -19.75
C HIS A 94 4.18 -3.57 -20.46
N VAL A 95 5.43 -3.90 -20.14
CA VAL A 95 6.62 -3.28 -20.77
C VAL A 95 6.65 -3.49 -22.27
N ALA A 96 6.47 -4.73 -22.72
CA ALA A 96 6.46 -5.07 -24.13
C ALA A 96 5.34 -4.33 -24.89
N SER A 97 4.19 -4.12 -24.26
CA SER A 97 3.07 -3.38 -24.86
C SER A 97 3.39 -1.88 -24.98
N ALA A 98 3.90 -1.26 -23.92
CA ALA A 98 4.30 0.15 -23.93
C ALA A 98 5.40 0.43 -24.97
N ARG A 99 6.39 -0.48 -25.08
CA ARG A 99 7.49 -0.37 -26.05
C ARG A 99 7.05 -0.56 -27.49
N ARG A 100 6.13 -1.51 -27.75
CA ARG A 100 5.50 -1.71 -29.06
C ARG A 100 4.78 -0.44 -29.53
N ASN A 101 4.05 0.24 -28.64
CA ASN A 101 3.38 1.50 -28.96
C ASN A 101 4.37 2.62 -29.34
N ARG A 102 5.59 2.58 -28.78
CA ARG A 102 6.69 3.49 -29.12
C ARG A 102 7.55 3.01 -30.30
N LYS A 103 7.24 1.84 -30.88
CA LYS A 103 7.98 1.20 -31.97
C LYS A 103 9.47 0.98 -31.64
N VAL A 104 9.76 0.54 -30.42
CA VAL A 104 11.11 0.20 -29.96
C VAL A 104 11.16 -1.23 -29.44
N ASP A 105 12.31 -1.89 -29.63
CA ASP A 105 12.54 -3.27 -29.17
C ASP A 105 12.63 -3.36 -27.65
N MET A 106 12.39 -4.54 -27.07
CA MET A 106 12.60 -4.78 -25.64
C MET A 106 14.04 -4.46 -25.22
N ILE A 107 14.19 -3.95 -23.99
CA ILE A 107 15.51 -3.72 -23.38
C ILE A 107 15.99 -5.06 -22.80
N PRO A 108 17.16 -5.60 -23.20
CA PRO A 108 17.68 -6.86 -22.68
C PRO A 108 17.88 -6.87 -21.16
N GLU A 109 18.24 -5.73 -20.58
CA GLU A 109 18.48 -5.55 -19.14
C GLU A 109 17.21 -5.75 -18.31
N PHE A 110 16.01 -5.65 -18.90
CA PHE A 110 14.75 -5.96 -18.22
C PHE A 110 14.76 -7.38 -17.62
N ASP A 111 15.35 -8.34 -18.34
CA ASP A 111 15.40 -9.74 -17.91
C ASP A 111 16.62 -10.02 -16.99
N GLN A 112 17.44 -9.01 -16.63
CA GLN A 112 18.64 -9.18 -15.79
C GLN A 112 18.41 -8.83 -14.31
N TYR A 113 17.65 -7.78 -14.03
CA TYR A 113 17.36 -7.34 -12.66
C TYR A 113 16.05 -6.55 -12.59
N PRO A 114 15.31 -6.61 -11.46
CA PRO A 114 14.08 -5.84 -11.29
C PRO A 114 14.42 -4.36 -11.13
N ILE A 115 13.98 -3.53 -12.08
CA ILE A 115 14.10 -2.08 -11.99
C ILE A 115 12.91 -1.49 -11.24
N PHE A 116 13.16 -0.40 -10.52
CA PHE A 116 12.14 0.39 -9.84
C PHE A 116 12.57 1.87 -9.81
N TYR A 117 11.64 2.75 -9.50
CA TYR A 117 11.93 4.14 -9.12
C TYR A 117 11.33 4.48 -7.75
N PHE A 118 11.80 5.56 -7.15
CA PHE A 118 11.21 6.09 -5.92
C PHE A 118 10.04 7.00 -6.31
N THR A 119 8.84 6.62 -5.90
CA THR A 119 7.68 7.51 -6.01
C THR A 119 7.53 8.35 -4.74
N ASN A 120 6.72 9.40 -4.81
CA ASN A 120 6.53 10.32 -3.69
C ASN A 120 5.64 9.70 -2.61
N HIS A 121 6.27 9.16 -1.57
CA HIS A 121 5.58 8.58 -0.41
C HIS A 121 4.71 9.59 0.37
N ASN A 122 4.90 10.91 0.18
CA ASN A 122 4.03 11.92 0.78
C ASN A 122 2.74 12.17 -0.02
N SER A 123 2.63 11.58 -1.22
CA SER A 123 1.43 11.66 -2.07
C SER A 123 0.58 10.39 -2.02
N ILE A 124 0.77 9.57 -0.97
CA ILE A 124 -0.11 8.42 -0.72
C ILE A 124 -1.52 8.92 -0.42
N GLN A 125 -2.49 8.37 -1.13
CA GLN A 125 -3.91 8.63 -0.92
C GLN A 125 -4.65 7.33 -0.63
N GLY A 126 -5.79 7.45 0.05
CA GLY A 126 -6.64 6.31 0.40
C GLY A 126 -7.59 5.90 -0.74
N PRO A 127 -8.46 4.92 -0.48
CA PRO A 127 -9.58 4.63 -1.35
C PRO A 127 -10.57 5.81 -1.41
N GLY A 128 -11.31 5.93 -2.52
CA GLY A 128 -12.33 6.96 -2.70
C GLY A 128 -11.87 8.09 -3.60
N ASP A 129 -12.24 9.33 -3.24
CA ASP A 129 -11.88 10.52 -4.01
C ASP A 129 -10.37 10.78 -3.92
N VAL A 130 -9.74 10.87 -5.08
CA VAL A 130 -8.30 11.14 -5.21
C VAL A 130 -8.10 12.56 -5.70
N TYR A 131 -7.31 13.33 -4.98
CA TYR A 131 -7.00 14.71 -5.35
C TYR A 131 -6.02 14.76 -6.53
N CYS A 132 -6.41 15.49 -7.57
CA CYS A 132 -5.64 15.73 -8.78
C CYS A 132 -5.71 17.22 -9.16
N MET A 133 -4.60 17.79 -9.63
CA MET A 133 -4.57 19.13 -10.21
C MET A 133 -5.09 19.10 -11.65
N PRO A 134 -5.59 20.22 -12.20
CA PRO A 134 -6.10 20.30 -13.57
C PRO A 134 -5.18 19.66 -14.63
N ASP A 135 -3.88 19.93 -14.59
CA ASP A 135 -2.90 19.38 -15.54
C ASP A 135 -2.77 17.86 -15.49
N HIS A 136 -3.09 17.22 -14.36
CA HIS A 136 -3.02 15.76 -14.23
C HIS A 136 -4.10 15.06 -15.05
N PHE A 137 -5.22 15.76 -15.35
CA PHE A 137 -6.33 15.18 -16.10
C PHE A 137 -6.04 15.04 -17.60
N GLU A 138 -4.96 15.65 -18.10
CA GLU A 138 -4.55 15.50 -19.49
C GLU A 138 -3.88 14.15 -19.75
N LYS A 139 -4.69 13.19 -20.23
CA LYS A 139 -4.33 11.78 -20.37
C LYS A 139 -4.03 11.14 -19.01
N LEU A 140 -4.89 11.39 -18.02
CA LEU A 140 -4.88 10.65 -16.78
C LEU A 140 -5.16 9.17 -17.05
N ASP A 141 -4.39 8.31 -16.41
CA ASP A 141 -4.45 6.87 -16.56
C ASP A 141 -4.23 6.20 -15.20
N PHE A 142 -4.76 5.00 -15.05
CA PHE A 142 -4.56 4.17 -13.85
C PHE A 142 -3.51 3.10 -14.13
N GLU A 143 -2.77 2.69 -13.10
CA GLU A 143 -1.91 1.51 -13.16
C GLU A 143 -2.31 0.56 -12.03
N LEU A 144 -2.98 -0.54 -12.37
CA LEU A 144 -3.39 -1.54 -11.39
C LEU A 144 -2.19 -2.37 -10.96
N GLU A 145 -1.90 -2.31 -9.67
CA GLU A 145 -0.72 -2.93 -9.07
C GLU A 145 -1.02 -3.63 -7.75
N ALA A 146 -0.07 -4.48 -7.34
CA ALA A 146 -0.04 -5.09 -6.02
C ALA A 146 1.15 -4.50 -5.25
N ALA A 147 0.86 -3.86 -4.12
CA ALA A 147 1.88 -3.35 -3.22
C ALA A 147 2.24 -4.40 -2.17
N VAL A 148 3.54 -4.53 -1.92
CA VAL A 148 4.12 -5.35 -0.85
C VAL A 148 4.53 -4.43 0.29
N VAL A 149 4.01 -4.67 1.50
CA VAL A 149 4.37 -3.91 2.71
C VAL A 149 5.43 -4.68 3.48
N ILE A 150 6.55 -4.01 3.76
CA ILE A 150 7.67 -4.59 4.52
C ILE A 150 7.47 -4.33 6.03
N CYS A 151 7.68 -5.36 6.85
CA CYS A 151 7.50 -5.28 8.30
C CYS A 151 8.78 -5.44 9.12
N GLN A 152 9.93 -5.67 8.46
CA GLN A 152 11.21 -5.85 9.13
C GLN A 152 12.32 -5.05 8.43
N PRO A 153 13.29 -4.50 9.18
CA PRO A 153 14.45 -3.87 8.59
C PRO A 153 15.43 -4.92 8.07
N GLY A 154 16.08 -4.64 6.93
CA GLY A 154 17.09 -5.55 6.40
C GLY A 154 17.94 -4.89 5.32
N ARG A 155 19.07 -5.52 5.00
CA ARG A 155 19.98 -5.08 3.93
C ARG A 155 20.56 -6.31 3.23
N ASN A 156 20.59 -6.28 1.89
CA ASN A 156 21.08 -7.40 1.08
C ASN A 156 20.39 -8.72 1.43
N ILE A 157 19.06 -8.68 1.57
CA ILE A 157 18.24 -9.83 1.97
C ILE A 157 18.33 -10.89 0.85
N PRO A 158 18.71 -12.14 1.16
CA PRO A 158 18.69 -13.24 0.19
C PRO A 158 17.28 -13.46 -0.36
N ALA A 159 17.16 -13.72 -1.67
CA ALA A 159 15.86 -13.90 -2.30
C ALA A 159 15.06 -15.06 -1.68
N GLU A 160 15.73 -16.14 -1.28
CA GLU A 160 15.10 -17.31 -0.63
C GLU A 160 14.45 -17.01 0.73
N THR A 161 14.81 -15.89 1.37
CA THR A 161 14.31 -15.50 2.70
C THR A 161 13.52 -14.19 2.66
N ALA A 162 13.37 -13.57 1.50
CA ALA A 162 12.74 -12.27 1.34
C ALA A 162 11.28 -12.23 1.81
N ASP A 163 10.53 -13.33 1.60
CA ASP A 163 9.11 -13.42 1.99
C ASP A 163 8.89 -13.27 3.49
N MET A 164 9.89 -13.56 4.33
CA MET A 164 9.80 -13.37 5.79
C MET A 164 9.72 -11.89 6.20
N TYR A 165 10.11 -10.98 5.31
CA TYR A 165 10.07 -9.53 5.54
C TYR A 165 8.73 -8.91 5.10
N ILE A 166 7.86 -9.69 4.46
CA ILE A 166 6.57 -9.22 3.96
C ILE A 166 5.55 -9.23 5.10
N GLY A 167 5.11 -8.04 5.52
CA GLY A 167 4.01 -7.87 6.47
C GLY A 167 2.65 -8.12 5.82
N GLY A 168 2.52 -7.83 4.53
CA GLY A 168 1.30 -8.12 3.78
C GLY A 168 1.26 -7.49 2.40
N LEU A 169 0.10 -7.65 1.78
CA LEU A 169 -0.21 -7.18 0.44
C LEU A 169 -1.42 -6.25 0.45
N MET A 170 -1.44 -5.30 -0.47
CA MET A 170 -2.60 -4.44 -0.73
C MET A 170 -2.67 -4.08 -2.21
N ILE A 171 -3.84 -3.62 -2.65
CA ILE A 171 -3.98 -3.06 -4.01
C ILE A 171 -3.35 -1.67 -4.04
N MET A 172 -2.69 -1.37 -5.15
CA MET A 172 -2.16 -0.06 -5.47
C MET A 172 -2.68 0.40 -6.83
N ASN A 173 -2.99 1.68 -6.94
CA ASN A 173 -3.22 2.37 -8.19
C ASN A 173 -2.21 3.51 -8.30
N ASP A 174 -1.23 3.35 -9.19
CA ASP A 174 -0.22 4.38 -9.43
C ASP A 174 -0.65 5.33 -10.55
N LEU A 175 -1.35 6.39 -10.15
CA LEU A 175 -2.00 7.29 -11.09
C LEU A 175 -0.96 8.00 -11.94
N SER A 176 -1.25 8.04 -13.24
CA SER A 176 -0.27 8.45 -14.25
C SER A 176 -0.84 9.57 -15.10
N ALA A 177 -0.32 10.78 -14.93
CA ALA A 177 -0.61 11.90 -15.83
C ALA A 177 0.27 11.78 -17.08
N ARG A 178 -0.20 11.01 -18.08
CA ARG A 178 0.66 10.53 -19.18
C ARG A 178 1.22 11.65 -20.04
N ARG A 179 0.52 12.79 -20.20
CA ARG A 179 1.09 13.94 -20.92
C ARG A 179 2.38 14.42 -20.26
N LEU A 180 2.31 14.75 -18.97
CA LEU A 180 3.46 15.20 -18.18
C LEU A 180 4.57 14.15 -18.16
N GLN A 181 4.20 12.87 -17.94
CA GLN A 181 5.15 11.75 -17.95
C GLN A 181 5.90 11.65 -19.28
N MET A 182 5.23 11.79 -20.42
CA MET A 182 5.89 11.72 -21.72
C MET A 182 6.84 12.91 -21.96
N GLU A 183 6.47 14.11 -21.53
CA GLU A 183 7.28 15.32 -21.68
C GLU A 183 8.55 15.25 -20.82
N GLU A 184 8.45 14.84 -19.56
CA GLU A 184 9.60 14.80 -18.64
C GLU A 184 10.56 13.63 -18.93
N MET A 185 10.04 12.50 -19.42
CA MET A 185 10.87 11.34 -19.76
C MET A 185 11.85 11.62 -20.90
N LEU A 186 11.65 12.67 -21.71
CA LEU A 186 12.63 13.13 -22.71
C LEU A 186 13.94 13.63 -22.07
N LEU A 187 13.90 14.03 -20.80
CA LEU A 187 15.04 14.59 -20.07
C LEU A 187 15.86 13.54 -19.31
N ASN A 188 15.50 12.25 -19.42
CA ASN A 188 16.22 11.10 -18.88
C ASN A 188 16.42 11.07 -17.35
N LEU A 189 15.62 11.81 -16.58
CA LEU A 189 15.62 11.75 -15.11
C LEU A 189 14.57 10.79 -14.52
N GLY A 190 13.82 10.09 -15.39
CA GLY A 190 12.72 9.23 -14.96
C GLY A 190 11.41 10.01 -14.75
N PRO A 191 10.34 9.30 -14.34
CA PRO A 191 9.07 9.93 -14.05
C PRO A 191 9.16 10.78 -12.77
N ALA A 192 8.48 11.92 -12.77
CA ALA A 192 8.39 12.85 -11.66
C ALA A 192 6.97 13.43 -11.59
N LYS A 193 6.69 14.58 -12.20
CA LYS A 193 5.39 15.28 -12.16
C LYS A 193 4.24 14.44 -12.71
N GLY A 194 4.54 13.50 -13.61
CA GLY A 194 3.56 12.57 -14.15
C GLY A 194 3.13 11.46 -13.19
N LYS A 195 3.79 11.33 -12.03
CA LYS A 195 3.63 10.22 -11.06
C LYS A 195 3.63 10.65 -9.59
N ASP A 196 4.30 11.75 -9.23
CA ASP A 196 4.54 12.16 -7.84
C ASP A 196 3.33 12.81 -7.14
N PHE A 197 2.18 12.88 -7.82
CA PHE A 197 0.99 13.59 -7.34
C PHE A 197 0.00 12.70 -6.58
N ALA A 198 -0.10 11.41 -6.92
CA ALA A 198 -1.04 10.51 -6.27
C ALA A 198 -0.71 9.04 -6.52
N THR A 199 -0.51 8.30 -5.45
CA THR A 199 -0.54 6.83 -5.47
C THR A 199 -1.61 6.39 -4.47
N ALA A 200 -2.66 5.74 -4.96
CA ALA A 200 -3.78 5.30 -4.11
C ALA A 200 -3.59 3.85 -3.67
N ILE A 201 -3.71 3.56 -2.37
CA ILE A 201 -3.53 2.21 -1.82
C ILE A 201 -4.70 1.80 -0.92
N GLY A 202 -4.99 0.50 -0.88
CA GLY A 202 -5.94 -0.09 0.07
C GLY A 202 -7.08 -0.87 -0.57
N PRO A 203 -8.27 -0.95 0.08
CA PRO A 203 -8.65 -0.26 1.32
C PRO A 203 -8.10 -0.92 2.60
N MET A 204 -7.41 -2.06 2.49
CA MET A 204 -6.89 -2.82 3.62
C MET A 204 -5.54 -3.45 3.28
N LEU A 205 -4.72 -3.67 4.30
CA LEU A 205 -3.54 -4.51 4.23
C LEU A 205 -3.93 -5.95 4.61
N VAL A 206 -3.65 -6.90 3.73
CA VAL A 206 -3.91 -8.32 3.95
C VAL A 206 -2.59 -9.01 4.29
N THR A 207 -2.50 -9.57 5.49
CA THR A 207 -1.32 -10.32 5.92
C THR A 207 -1.27 -11.71 5.26
N LEU A 208 -0.11 -12.36 5.25
CA LEU A 208 0.11 -13.58 4.46
C LEU A 208 -0.44 -14.89 5.08
N ASP A 209 -0.99 -14.83 6.29
CA ASP A 209 -1.47 -15.98 7.05
C ASP A 209 -2.94 -16.37 6.80
#